data_AF-A0A5C3MJ44-F1
#
_entry.id   AF-A0A5C3MJ44-F1
#
_cell.length_a   1.000
_cell.length_b   1.000
_cell.length_c   1.000
_cell.angle_alpha   90.00
_cell.angle_beta   90.00
_cell.angle_gamma   90.00
#
_symmetry.space_group_name_H-M   'P 1'
#
loop_
_entity.id
_entity.type
_entity.pdbx_description
1 polymer ?
#
loop_
_entity_poly.entity_id
_entity_poly.type
_entity_poly.pdbx_seq_one_letter_code
_entity_poly.pdbx_strand_id
1 'polypeptide(L)'
;MYVEVPPKISPTCLQPPTLFRAQIPESSASRPRASSQASSSTLLSSPDAAPSDPSASDSVLAFLSSLSPPQPHLWPVFNRLGISNAECLRALAARPESRVDAFFQKLVQKGEFSVFQVDAIQWGLKDMADRAEYA
;
A
#
# COMPACT_ATOMS: atom_id res chain seq x y z
N MET A 1 15.03 10.10 -51.21
CA MET A 1 13.90 10.95 -50.75
C MET A 1 14.26 11.42 -49.35
N TYR A 2 14.82 12.63 -49.23
CA TYR A 2 15.07 13.28 -47.94
C TYR A 2 13.84 14.12 -47.59
N VAL A 3 13.39 14.08 -46.33
CA VAL A 3 12.45 15.07 -45.81
C VAL A 3 13.05 15.65 -44.53
N GLU A 4 13.22 16.96 -44.58
CA GLU A 4 13.87 17.84 -43.61
C GLU A 4 12.84 18.39 -42.58
N VAL A 5 13.38 18.88 -41.46
CA VAL A 5 12.91 19.20 -40.07
C VAL A 5 11.93 20.43 -39.96
N PRO A 6 11.57 21.13 -38.82
CA PRO A 6 11.72 21.02 -37.33
C PRO A 6 10.46 21.55 -36.51
N PRO A 7 10.52 22.19 -35.29
CA PRO A 7 10.87 21.71 -33.94
C PRO A 7 9.82 22.00 -32.80
N LYS A 8 10.22 21.55 -31.60
CA LYS A 8 9.79 21.76 -30.20
C LYS A 8 9.37 23.20 -29.78
N ILE A 9 8.32 23.33 -28.97
CA ILE A 9 8.02 24.51 -28.15
C ILE A 9 7.52 24.11 -26.76
N SER A 10 8.24 24.55 -25.73
CA SER A 10 7.83 24.56 -24.32
C SER A 10 7.21 25.92 -23.99
N PRO A 11 6.23 26.02 -23.06
CA PRO A 11 5.99 27.27 -22.36
C PRO A 11 6.55 27.21 -20.94
N THR A 12 7.71 27.84 -20.77
CA THR A 12 8.12 28.46 -19.50
C THR A 12 7.35 29.77 -19.37
N CYS A 13 6.68 30.02 -18.25
CA CYS A 13 6.32 31.38 -17.85
C CYS A 13 6.76 31.63 -16.40
N LEU A 14 7.61 32.65 -16.25
CA LEU A 14 8.28 33.10 -15.05
C LEU A 14 7.39 34.11 -14.29
N GLN A 15 7.15 33.82 -13.00
CA GLN A 15 7.33 34.71 -11.82
C GLN A 15 6.50 36.02 -11.59
N PRO A 16 6.50 36.57 -10.35
CA PRO A 16 5.38 37.29 -9.67
C PRO A 16 5.51 38.84 -9.67
N PRO A 17 4.66 39.61 -8.93
CA PRO A 17 5.09 40.10 -7.60
C PRO A 17 3.97 40.34 -6.55
N THR A 18 4.46 40.82 -5.40
CA THR A 18 3.99 41.05 -4.02
C THR A 18 2.83 42.03 -3.72
N LEU A 19 2.37 41.95 -2.45
CA LEU A 19 2.01 43.01 -1.47
C LEU A 19 0.52 43.30 -1.18
N PHE A 20 0.08 43.02 0.06
CA PHE A 20 -0.55 43.93 1.06
C PHE A 20 -1.06 43.07 2.25
N ARG A 21 -0.40 43.06 3.43
CA ARG A 21 -0.46 44.01 4.56
C ARG A 21 -1.85 44.17 5.21
N ALA A 22 -2.03 43.55 6.38
CA ALA A 22 -2.74 44.14 7.52
C ALA A 22 -2.10 43.64 8.83
N GLN A 23 -1.82 44.58 9.73
CA GLN A 23 -1.09 44.45 10.98
C GLN A 23 -2.09 44.64 12.15
N ILE A 24 -2.12 43.66 13.09
CA ILE A 24 -2.28 43.68 14.59
C ILE A 24 -3.48 44.46 15.23
N PRO A 25 -3.92 44.19 16.49
CA PRO A 25 -3.12 44.09 17.71
C PRO A 25 -3.41 42.93 18.70
N GLU A 26 -2.36 42.71 19.49
CA GLU A 26 -2.25 42.04 20.79
C GLU A 26 -3.30 42.49 21.82
N SER A 27 -3.85 41.57 22.62
CA SER A 27 -4.36 41.90 23.96
C SER A 27 -4.48 40.67 24.87
N SER A 28 -4.00 40.86 26.09
CA SER A 28 -3.82 39.92 27.20
C SER A 28 -5.09 39.21 27.71
N ALA A 29 -4.84 37.99 28.20
CA ALA A 29 -5.40 37.34 29.38
C ALA A 29 -6.92 37.42 29.68
N SER A 30 -7.59 36.26 29.71
CA SER A 30 -8.17 35.66 30.94
C SER A 30 -9.26 34.63 30.59
N ARG A 31 -9.10 33.40 31.08
CA ARG A 31 -10.22 32.49 31.44
C ARG A 31 -11.09 33.17 32.53
N PRO A 32 -12.39 32.86 32.75
CA PRO A 32 -12.91 31.50 32.80
C PRO A 32 -14.40 31.31 32.40
N ARG A 33 -14.86 30.07 32.59
CA ARG A 33 -16.21 29.63 33.02
C ARG A 33 -17.01 28.84 31.99
N ALA A 34 -17.26 27.59 32.37
CA ALA A 34 -18.08 26.60 31.72
C ALA A 34 -19.56 27.00 31.69
N SER A 35 -20.26 26.60 30.61
CA SER A 35 -21.45 25.74 30.69
C SER A 35 -21.86 25.26 29.30
N SER A 36 -21.85 23.94 29.16
CA SER A 36 -22.77 23.08 28.43
C SER A 36 -23.58 23.66 27.26
N GLN A 37 -23.26 23.19 26.05
CA GLN A 37 -24.33 22.82 25.12
C GLN A 37 -23.90 21.60 24.32
N ALA A 38 -24.68 20.52 24.50
CA ALA A 38 -24.57 19.28 23.79
C ALA A 38 -24.81 19.50 22.28
N SER A 39 -24.02 18.86 21.43
CA SER A 39 -24.42 18.53 20.07
C SER A 39 -23.66 17.31 19.58
N SER A 40 -24.41 16.49 18.86
CA SER A 40 -24.25 15.07 18.69
C SER A 40 -22.93 14.61 18.10
N SER A 41 -22.44 13.53 18.70
CA SER A 41 -21.58 12.50 18.15
C SER A 41 -21.84 12.22 16.67
N THR A 42 -20.83 12.48 15.84
CA THR A 42 -20.57 11.65 14.65
C THR A 42 -19.21 11.01 14.88
N LEU A 43 -19.20 9.95 15.69
CA LEU A 43 -18.08 9.02 15.67
C LEU A 43 -18.16 8.36 14.29
N LEU A 44 -17.33 8.83 13.35
CA LEU A 44 -17.01 8.08 12.15
C LEU A 44 -16.37 6.79 12.64
N SER A 45 -17.18 5.74 12.69
CA SER A 45 -16.74 4.38 12.84
C SER A 45 -15.65 4.12 11.81
N SER A 46 -14.40 4.11 12.27
CA SER A 46 -13.35 3.37 11.57
C SER A 46 -13.91 1.98 11.30
N PRO A 47 -13.80 1.44 10.08
CA PRO A 47 -14.15 0.06 9.85
C PRO A 47 -13.30 -0.78 10.83
N ASP A 48 -14.04 -1.50 11.66
CA ASP A 48 -13.59 -2.57 12.52
C ASP A 48 -12.44 -3.32 11.84
N ALA A 49 -11.21 -3.02 12.28
CA ALA A 49 -10.07 -3.84 11.95
C ALA A 49 -10.35 -5.16 12.66
N ALA A 50 -10.85 -6.13 11.89
CA ALA A 50 -11.05 -7.49 12.34
C ALA A 50 -9.84 -7.91 13.20
N PRO A 51 -10.04 -8.61 14.32
CA PRO A 51 -8.94 -9.03 15.17
C PRO A 51 -8.01 -9.91 14.32
N SER A 52 -6.92 -9.32 13.83
CA SER A 52 -5.85 -10.06 13.20
C SER A 52 -5.29 -10.97 14.27
N ASP A 53 -5.63 -12.25 14.20
CA ASP A 53 -5.06 -13.29 15.05
C ASP A 53 -3.53 -13.10 15.02
N PRO A 54 -2.87 -12.81 16.16
CA PRO A 54 -1.45 -12.50 16.16
C PRO A 54 -0.64 -13.67 15.57
N SER A 55 -1.11 -14.90 15.79
CA SER A 55 -0.52 -16.12 15.24
C SER A 55 -0.67 -16.24 13.71
N ALA A 56 -1.70 -15.65 13.11
CA ALA A 56 -1.93 -15.72 11.66
C ALA A 56 -0.94 -14.84 10.90
N SER A 57 -0.69 -13.64 11.44
CA SER A 57 0.22 -12.65 10.87
C SER A 57 1.66 -13.16 10.77
N ASP A 58 2.09 -13.96 11.75
CA ASP A 58 3.43 -14.53 11.81
C ASP A 58 3.73 -15.49 10.65
N SER A 59 2.72 -16.22 10.16
CA SER A 59 2.93 -17.22 9.10
C SER A 59 3.30 -16.59 7.76
N VAL A 60 2.63 -15.49 7.39
CA VAL A 60 2.90 -14.80 6.13
C VAL A 60 4.21 -14.03 6.20
N LEU A 61 4.49 -13.41 7.35
CA LEU A 61 5.77 -12.74 7.58
C LEU A 61 6.94 -13.74 7.52
N ALA A 62 6.76 -14.94 8.08
CA ALA A 62 7.73 -16.03 7.99
C ALA A 62 7.94 -16.47 6.54
N PHE A 63 6.88 -16.66 5.76
CA PHE A 63 6.98 -16.96 4.32
C PHE A 63 7.77 -15.89 3.58
N LEU A 64 7.41 -14.61 3.73
CA LEU A 64 8.11 -13.49 3.07
C LEU A 64 9.58 -13.38 3.49
N SER A 65 9.89 -13.73 4.74
CA SER A 65 11.26 -13.75 5.27
C SER A 65 12.06 -14.94 4.74
N SER A 66 11.40 -16.03 4.34
CA SER A 66 12.05 -17.23 3.78
C SER A 66 12.38 -17.11 2.29
N LEU A 67 11.83 -16.10 1.60
CA LEU A 67 12.12 -15.85 0.19
C LEU A 67 13.59 -15.44 -0.03
N SER A 68 14.08 -15.58 -1.26
CA SER A 68 15.42 -15.16 -1.65
C SER A 68 15.35 -14.14 -2.80
N PRO A 69 15.66 -12.85 -2.56
CA PRO A 69 16.02 -12.25 -1.26
C PRO A 69 14.81 -12.16 -0.30
N PRO A 70 15.03 -12.07 1.03
CA PRO A 70 13.94 -11.89 1.99
C PRO A 70 13.16 -10.59 1.74
N GLN A 71 11.83 -10.65 1.79
CA GLN A 71 10.94 -9.52 1.47
C GLN A 71 9.89 -9.23 2.56
N PRO A 72 10.26 -9.16 3.86
CA PRO A 72 9.30 -8.94 4.94
C PRO A 72 8.56 -7.60 4.82
N HIS A 73 9.14 -6.61 4.14
CA HIS A 73 8.52 -5.30 3.90
C HIS A 73 7.25 -5.35 3.04
N LEU A 74 6.98 -6.48 2.38
CA LEU A 74 5.77 -6.68 1.58
C LEU A 74 4.56 -7.12 2.43
N TRP A 75 4.77 -7.42 3.71
CA TRP A 75 3.70 -7.82 4.63
C TRP A 75 2.50 -6.85 4.64
N PRO A 76 2.66 -5.52 4.71
CA PRO A 76 1.52 -4.60 4.69
C PRO A 76 0.68 -4.70 3.41
N VAL A 77 1.34 -4.99 2.28
CA VAL A 77 0.67 -5.18 0.98
C VAL A 77 -0.13 -6.48 0.98
N PHE A 78 0.46 -7.57 1.45
CA PHE A 78 -0.23 -8.86 1.61
C PHE A 78 -1.44 -8.76 2.54
N ASN A 79 -1.27 -8.11 3.69
CA ASN A 79 -2.36 -7.90 4.64
C ASN A 79 -3.51 -7.07 4.03
N ARG A 80 -3.18 -6.00 3.26
CA ARG A 80 -4.18 -5.21 2.54
C ARG A 80 -4.92 -6.00 1.46
N LEU A 81 -4.27 -6.99 0.86
CA LEU A 81 -4.86 -7.90 -0.13
C LEU A 81 -5.68 -9.03 0.52
N GLY A 82 -5.79 -9.06 1.86
CA GLY A 82 -6.48 -10.10 2.61
C GLY A 82 -5.68 -11.41 2.72
N ILE A 83 -4.38 -11.40 2.41
CA ILE A 83 -3.49 -12.55 2.55
C ILE A 83 -2.79 -12.41 3.90
N SER A 84 -3.52 -12.73 4.97
CA SER A 84 -3.07 -12.51 6.36
C SER A 84 -2.72 -13.79 7.12
N ASN A 85 -3.00 -14.97 6.55
CA ASN A 85 -2.78 -16.24 7.23
C ASN A 85 -2.16 -17.30 6.29
N ALA A 86 -1.73 -18.43 6.89
CA ALA A 86 -1.13 -19.54 6.15
C ALA A 86 -2.11 -20.23 5.18
N GLU A 87 -3.42 -20.22 5.48
CA GLU A 87 -4.43 -20.81 4.60
C GLU A 87 -4.60 -20.00 3.30
N CYS A 88 -4.57 -18.67 3.38
CA CYS A 88 -4.59 -17.79 2.22
C CYS A 88 -3.35 -18.01 1.35
N LEU A 89 -2.17 -18.20 1.95
CA LEU A 89 -0.96 -18.54 1.21
C LEU A 89 -1.06 -19.89 0.51
N ARG A 90 -1.55 -20.93 1.22
CA ARG A 90 -1.78 -22.25 0.63
C ARG A 90 -2.83 -22.21 -0.48
N ALA A 91 -3.92 -21.49 -0.28
CA ALA A 91 -4.96 -21.30 -1.30
C ALA A 91 -4.44 -20.50 -2.50
N LEU A 92 -3.50 -19.56 -2.30
CA LEU A 92 -2.84 -18.84 -3.37
C LEU A 92 -1.87 -19.74 -4.14
N ALA A 93 -1.11 -20.59 -3.44
CA ALA A 93 -0.19 -21.57 -4.03
C ALA A 93 -0.94 -22.66 -4.82
N ALA A 94 -2.12 -23.08 -4.37
CA ALA A 94 -2.95 -24.09 -5.03
C ALA A 94 -3.66 -23.58 -6.31
N ARG A 95 -3.57 -22.29 -6.63
CA ARG A 95 -4.21 -21.74 -7.84
C ARG A 95 -3.39 -22.09 -9.09
N PRO A 96 -4.04 -22.21 -10.26
CA PRO A 96 -3.32 -22.37 -11.52
C PRO A 96 -2.34 -21.21 -11.74
N GLU A 97 -1.11 -21.52 -12.18
CA GLU A 97 -0.03 -20.56 -12.42
C GLU A 97 -0.53 -19.35 -13.25
N SER A 98 -1.32 -19.60 -14.30
CA SER A 98 -1.87 -18.54 -15.17
C SER A 98 -2.73 -17.50 -14.43
N ARG A 99 -3.45 -17.91 -13.38
CA ARG A 99 -4.27 -16.99 -12.56
C ARG A 99 -3.42 -16.25 -11.54
N VAL A 100 -2.39 -16.88 -11.01
CA VAL A 100 -1.43 -16.28 -10.08
C VAL A 100 -0.62 -15.20 -10.80
N ASP A 101 -0.17 -15.49 -12.02
CA ASP A 101 0.56 -14.55 -12.88
C ASP A 101 -0.28 -13.32 -13.20
N ALA A 102 -1.53 -13.52 -13.66
CA ALA A 102 -2.44 -12.41 -13.95
C ALA A 102 -2.77 -11.57 -12.71
N PHE A 103 -2.80 -12.19 -11.53
CA PHE A 103 -2.99 -11.49 -10.26
C PHE A 103 -1.79 -10.59 -9.94
N PHE A 104 -0.57 -11.13 -9.97
CA PHE A 104 0.63 -10.35 -9.67
C PHE A 104 0.95 -9.31 -10.75
N GLN A 105 0.65 -9.58 -12.02
CA GLN A 105 0.83 -8.61 -13.11
C GLN A 105 0.00 -7.35 -12.87
N LYS A 106 -1.23 -7.48 -12.35
CA LYS A 106 -2.06 -6.31 -11.97
C LYS A 106 -1.44 -5.52 -10.82
N LEU A 107 -0.76 -6.20 -9.89
CA LEU A 107 -0.11 -5.53 -8.77
C LEU A 107 1.18 -4.81 -9.19
N VAL A 108 1.92 -5.35 -10.17
CA VAL A 108 3.04 -4.67 -10.81
C VAL A 108 2.58 -3.43 -11.58
N GLN A 109 1.48 -3.54 -12.33
CA GLN A 109 0.89 -2.39 -13.05
C GLN A 109 0.45 -1.26 -12.10
N LYS A 110 -0.01 -1.61 -10.89
CA LYS A 110 -0.35 -0.65 -9.84
C LYS A 110 0.87 -0.07 -9.12
N GLY A 111 2.07 -0.59 -9.37
CA GLY A 111 3.30 -0.20 -8.68
C GLY A 111 3.37 -0.71 -7.24
N GLU A 112 2.58 -1.72 -6.86
CA GLU A 112 2.62 -2.31 -5.52
C GLU A 112 3.76 -3.33 -5.37
N PHE A 113 4.16 -3.96 -6.47
CA PHE A 113 5.30 -4.89 -6.53
C PHE A 113 6.22 -4.55 -7.69
N SER A 114 7.50 -4.85 -7.53
CA SER A 114 8.43 -4.94 -8.66
C SER A 114 8.35 -6.32 -9.31
N VAL A 115 8.78 -6.42 -10.57
CA VAL A 115 8.85 -7.70 -11.30
C VAL A 115 9.69 -8.72 -10.52
N PHE A 116 10.85 -8.31 -10.00
CA PHE A 116 11.72 -9.18 -9.20
C PHE A 116 11.07 -9.68 -7.90
N GLN A 117 10.22 -8.87 -7.28
CA GLN A 117 9.50 -9.28 -6.07
C GLN A 117 8.47 -10.36 -6.42
N VAL A 118 7.75 -10.18 -7.53
CA VAL A 118 6.78 -11.16 -8.02
C VAL A 118 7.45 -12.48 -8.35
N ASP A 119 8.59 -12.47 -9.05
CA ASP A 119 9.33 -13.68 -9.40
C ASP A 119 9.70 -14.47 -8.13
N ALA A 120 10.26 -13.80 -7.11
CA ALA A 120 10.61 -14.44 -5.85
C ALA A 120 9.40 -15.05 -5.13
N ILE A 121 8.27 -14.33 -5.12
CA ILE A 121 7.02 -14.81 -4.51
C ILE A 121 6.45 -16.00 -5.27
N GLN A 122 6.43 -15.95 -6.61
CA GLN A 122 5.96 -17.07 -7.45
C GLN A 122 6.79 -18.32 -7.21
N TRP A 123 8.12 -18.19 -7.17
CA TRP A 123 9.01 -19.29 -6.82
C TRP A 123 8.73 -19.85 -5.43
N GLY A 124 8.53 -19.00 -4.43
CA GLY A 124 8.19 -19.43 -3.07
C GLY A 124 6.83 -20.15 -2.99
N LEU A 125 5.83 -19.66 -3.73
CA LEU A 125 4.51 -20.30 -3.79
C LEU A 125 4.57 -21.66 -4.49
N LYS A 126 5.40 -21.78 -5.53
CA LYS A 126 5.63 -23.05 -6.23
C LYS A 126 6.30 -24.09 -5.33
N ASP A 127 7.37 -23.70 -4.61
CA ASP A 127 8.03 -24.59 -3.64
C ASP A 127 7.05 -25.04 -2.54
N MET A 128 6.15 -24.16 -2.10
CA MET A 128 5.08 -24.54 -1.16
C MET A 128 4.06 -25.52 -1.75
N ALA A 129 3.66 -25.33 -3.01
CA ALA A 129 2.71 -26.21 -3.70
C ALA A 129 3.31 -27.61 -3.91
N ASP A 130 4.57 -27.68 -4.39
CA ASP A 130 5.27 -28.94 -4.63
C ASP A 130 5.39 -29.75 -3.33
N ARG A 131 5.69 -29.12 -2.19
CA ARG A 131 5.74 -29.79 -0.88
C ARG A 131 4.39 -30.30 -0.39
N ALA A 132 3.30 -29.64 -0.78
CA ALA A 132 1.95 -30.04 -0.38
C ALA A 132 1.46 -31.28 -1.14
N GLU A 133 2.02 -31.60 -2.31
CA GLU A 133 1.66 -32.80 -3.06
C GLU A 133 2.27 -34.10 -2.52
N TYR A 134 3.29 -34.00 -1.65
CA TYR A 134 3.99 -35.16 -1.05
C TYR A 134 3.68 -35.40 0.44
N ALA A 135 2.73 -34.66 1.02
CA ALA A 135 2.34 -34.74 2.44
C ALA A 135 0.97 -35.40 2.61
#